data_AF-A0A2S3QUU2-F1
#
_entry.id   AF-A0A2S3QUU2-F1
#
_cell.length_a   1.000
_cell.length_b   1.000
_cell.length_c   1.000
_cell.angle_alpha   90.00
_cell.angle_beta   90.00
_cell.angle_gamma   90.00
#
_symmetry.space_group_name_H-M   'P 1'
#
loop_
_entity.id
_entity.type
_entity.pdbx_description
1 polymer ?
#
loop_
_entity_poly.entity_id
_entity_poly.type
_entity_poly.pdbx_seq_one_letter_code
_entity_poly.pdbx_strand_id
1 'polypeptide(L)'
;MKKIIALAAALLSVSSFALSANDSWDTIRAEVKANPSLEISSGYSVFVGRIVTAFDVCVDGDNFNTLSQYPIYERKWIGGSKESDRYEDIVVGYEYLSFPISREVTRKVCRGKEDRNCKTVTSTETQQVVRDITVSKITRVAGRDRDDKKVELFSKTFEIPACN
;
A
#
# COMPACT_ATOMS: atom_id res chain seq x y z
N MET A 1 -18.79 3.44 60.24
CA MET A 1 -17.48 3.02 59.72
C MET A 1 -17.68 1.97 58.62
N LYS A 2 -16.90 2.10 57.53
CA LYS A 2 -16.66 1.14 56.44
C LYS A 2 -17.85 0.79 55.53
N LYS A 3 -18.05 1.63 54.51
CA LYS A 3 -18.61 1.18 53.22
C LYS A 3 -17.44 0.70 52.36
N ILE A 4 -17.39 -0.61 52.08
CA ILE A 4 -16.46 -1.19 51.11
C ILE A 4 -17.10 -0.92 49.75
N ILE A 5 -16.55 0.04 49.01
CA ILE A 5 -16.87 0.21 47.60
C ILE A 5 -15.99 -0.81 46.87
N ALA A 6 -16.57 -1.95 46.51
CA ALA A 6 -15.95 -2.89 45.60
C ALA A 6 -15.84 -2.19 44.24
N LEU A 7 -14.63 -1.74 43.92
CA LEU A 7 -14.28 -1.28 42.58
C LEU A 7 -14.32 -2.53 41.69
N ALA A 8 -15.41 -2.70 40.95
CA ALA A 8 -15.44 -3.65 39.85
C ALA A 8 -14.41 -3.17 38.83
N ALA A 9 -13.22 -3.76 38.87
CA ALA A 9 -12.33 -3.78 37.73
C ALA A 9 -13.07 -4.57 36.66
N ALA A 10 -13.86 -3.87 35.85
CA ALA A 10 -14.22 -4.34 34.52
C ALA A 10 -12.89 -4.42 33.76
N LEU A 11 -12.21 -5.55 33.93
CA LEU A 11 -11.32 -6.09 32.93
C LEU A 11 -12.14 -6.05 31.64
N LEU A 12 -11.86 -5.05 30.81
CA LEU A 12 -12.20 -5.11 29.40
C LEU A 12 -11.47 -6.35 28.92
N SER A 13 -12.18 -7.48 28.97
CA SER A 13 -11.97 -8.58 28.08
C SER A 13 -11.89 -7.95 26.70
N VAL A 14 -10.67 -7.72 26.23
CA VAL A 14 -10.36 -7.62 24.82
C VAL A 14 -10.80 -8.96 24.27
N SER A 15 -12.09 -9.03 23.97
CA SER A 15 -12.64 -10.02 23.08
C SER A 15 -11.75 -9.93 21.86
N SER A 16 -10.92 -10.94 21.68
CA SER A 16 -10.29 -11.25 20.42
C SER A 16 -11.42 -11.56 19.46
N PHE A 17 -12.12 -10.50 19.02
CA PHE A 17 -12.98 -10.55 17.86
C PHE A 17 -12.06 -10.97 16.73
N ALA A 18 -12.23 -12.21 16.28
CA ALA A 18 -11.49 -12.70 15.14
C ALA A 18 -11.84 -11.80 13.96
N LEU A 19 -10.86 -11.05 13.49
CA LEU A 19 -11.01 -10.19 12.32
C LEU A 19 -11.62 -11.00 11.17
N SER A 20 -12.62 -10.45 10.51
CA SER A 20 -13.42 -11.15 9.51
C SER A 20 -13.64 -10.31 8.25
N ALA A 21 -14.04 -10.97 7.15
CA ALA A 21 -14.38 -10.29 5.89
C ALA A 21 -15.61 -9.37 6.01
N ASN A 22 -16.42 -9.52 7.06
CA ASN A 22 -17.61 -8.69 7.29
C ASN A 22 -17.27 -7.36 7.97
N ASP A 23 -16.10 -7.25 8.60
CA ASP A 23 -15.66 -6.02 9.26
C ASP A 23 -15.38 -4.92 8.23
N SER A 24 -15.57 -3.66 8.62
CA SER A 24 -15.27 -2.53 7.73
C SER A 24 -13.78 -2.47 7.38
N TRP A 25 -13.42 -1.88 6.23
CA TRP A 25 -12.00 -1.73 5.87
C TRP A 25 -11.22 -0.86 6.86
N ASP A 26 -11.87 0.12 7.49
CA ASP A 26 -11.25 0.93 8.54
C ASP A 26 -10.95 0.11 9.79
N THR A 27 -11.89 -0.75 10.20
CA THR A 27 -11.68 -1.71 11.30
C THR A 27 -10.53 -2.67 11.00
N ILE A 28 -10.54 -3.27 9.80
CA ILE A 28 -9.49 -4.19 9.34
C ILE A 28 -8.12 -3.51 9.35
N ARG A 29 -8.01 -2.31 8.79
CA ARG A 29 -6.76 -1.55 8.74
C ARG A 29 -6.26 -1.16 10.14
N ALA A 30 -7.15 -0.75 11.02
CA ALA A 30 -6.80 -0.41 12.39
C ALA A 30 -6.23 -1.62 13.15
N GLU A 31 -6.86 -2.79 13.01
CA GLU A 31 -6.40 -4.02 13.66
C GLU A 31 -5.08 -4.53 13.06
N VAL A 32 -4.94 -4.54 11.74
CA VAL A 32 -3.68 -4.92 11.06
C VAL A 32 -2.53 -4.00 11.48
N LYS A 33 -2.79 -2.69 11.63
CA LYS A 33 -1.78 -1.74 12.10
C LYS A 33 -1.40 -1.97 13.56
N ALA A 34 -2.35 -2.38 14.40
CA ALA A 34 -2.12 -2.64 15.82
C ALA A 34 -1.44 -4.01 16.08
N ASN A 35 -1.61 -4.97 15.17
CA ASN A 35 -1.15 -6.34 15.35
C ASN A 35 -0.05 -6.72 14.34
N PRO A 36 1.22 -6.83 14.78
CA PRO A 36 2.34 -7.14 13.88
C PRO A 36 2.29 -8.56 13.30
N SER A 37 1.41 -9.42 13.81
CA SER A 37 1.17 -10.76 13.23
C SER A 37 0.12 -10.74 12.13
N LEU A 38 -0.49 -9.60 11.79
CA LEU A 38 -1.43 -9.49 10.69
C LEU A 38 -0.83 -8.70 9.53
N GLU A 39 -1.20 -9.07 8.31
CA GLU A 39 -0.70 -8.44 7.09
C GLU A 39 -1.78 -8.37 6.01
N ILE A 40 -1.85 -7.23 5.32
CA ILE A 40 -2.60 -7.04 4.07
C ILE A 40 -1.63 -7.24 2.91
N SER A 41 -1.86 -8.24 2.06
CA SER A 41 -0.79 -8.81 1.23
C SER A 41 -1.00 -8.76 -0.28
N SER A 42 -2.23 -8.75 -0.75
CA SER A 42 -2.58 -8.81 -2.17
C SER A 42 -3.54 -7.68 -2.54
N GLY A 43 -3.53 -7.26 -3.81
CA GLY A 43 -4.54 -6.36 -4.36
C GLY A 43 -4.48 -4.90 -3.91
N TYR A 44 -3.65 -4.54 -2.93
CA TYR A 44 -3.70 -3.19 -2.34
C TYR A 44 -2.82 -2.16 -3.03
N SER A 45 -2.05 -2.47 -4.08
CA SER A 45 -1.11 -1.52 -4.70
C SER A 45 -1.67 -0.83 -5.96
N VAL A 46 -1.55 0.50 -6.02
CA VAL A 46 -1.93 1.37 -7.15
C VAL A 46 -0.75 2.25 -7.54
N PHE A 47 -0.59 2.55 -8.84
CA PHE A 47 0.42 3.46 -9.34
C PHE A 47 -0.17 4.84 -9.66
N VAL A 48 0.37 5.85 -9.00
CA VAL A 48 0.01 7.28 -9.15
C VAL A 48 1.25 8.14 -9.44
N GLY A 49 2.13 7.69 -10.32
CA GLY A 49 3.51 8.23 -10.44
C GLY A 49 4.50 7.63 -9.43
N ARG A 50 3.97 6.95 -8.40
CA ARG A 50 4.67 6.03 -7.52
C ARG A 50 3.69 4.94 -7.06
N ILE A 51 4.22 3.86 -6.49
CA ILE A 51 3.39 2.81 -5.89
C ILE A 51 2.87 3.32 -4.54
N VAL A 52 1.56 3.33 -4.38
CA VAL A 52 0.82 3.67 -3.14
C VAL A 52 -0.21 2.59 -2.85
N THR A 53 -0.89 2.70 -1.70
CA THR A 53 -1.98 1.79 -1.38
C THR A 53 -3.29 2.24 -2.05
N ALA A 54 -4.16 1.29 -2.40
CA ALA A 54 -5.49 1.53 -2.93
C ALA A 54 -6.37 2.29 -1.91
N PHE A 55 -6.04 2.21 -0.62
CA PHE A 55 -6.71 2.95 0.44
C PHE A 55 -6.32 4.43 0.51
N ASP A 56 -5.22 4.81 -0.13
CA ASP A 56 -4.69 6.19 -0.11
C ASP A 56 -4.98 6.94 -1.42
N VAL A 57 -5.91 6.43 -2.23
CA VAL A 57 -6.33 7.03 -3.51
C VAL A 57 -7.85 7.09 -3.65
N CYS A 58 -8.32 7.95 -4.54
CA CYS A 58 -9.69 8.00 -5.03
C CYS A 58 -9.72 8.09 -6.56
N VAL A 59 -10.88 7.80 -7.16
CA VAL A 59 -11.12 7.92 -8.60
C VAL A 59 -11.68 9.31 -8.93
N ASP A 60 -11.01 10.05 -9.80
CA ASP A 60 -11.43 11.33 -10.35
C ASP A 60 -11.52 11.24 -11.87
N GLY A 61 -12.72 11.01 -12.38
CA GLY A 61 -12.95 10.68 -13.79
C GLY A 61 -12.15 9.45 -14.20
N ASP A 62 -11.19 9.65 -15.12
CA ASP A 62 -10.32 8.60 -15.66
C ASP A 62 -8.97 8.47 -14.93
N ASN A 63 -8.79 9.15 -13.79
CA ASN A 63 -7.54 9.16 -13.04
C ASN A 63 -7.70 8.61 -11.62
N PHE A 64 -6.62 8.05 -11.09
CA PHE A 64 -6.41 7.92 -9.66
C PHE A 64 -5.75 9.18 -9.13
N ASN A 65 -6.28 9.73 -8.04
CA ASN A 65 -5.70 10.84 -7.30
C ASN A 65 -5.36 10.40 -5.88
N THR A 66 -4.25 10.88 -5.33
CA THR A 66 -3.91 10.59 -3.92
C THR A 66 -4.82 11.35 -2.97
N LEU A 67 -5.13 10.74 -1.83
CA LEU A 67 -5.90 11.38 -0.75
C LEU A 67 -5.06 12.36 0.08
N SER A 68 -3.73 12.18 0.07
CA SER A 68 -2.77 13.05 0.75
C SER A 68 -1.74 13.61 -0.23
N GLN A 69 -1.17 14.75 0.13
CA GLN A 69 -0.06 15.32 -0.62
C GLN A 69 1.24 14.54 -0.38
N TYR A 70 2.06 14.44 -1.41
CA TYR A 70 3.40 13.88 -1.36
C TYR A 70 4.46 14.97 -1.51
N PRO A 71 5.60 14.86 -0.82
CA PRO A 71 6.68 15.83 -0.95
C PRO A 71 7.32 15.77 -2.35
N ILE A 72 7.57 16.95 -2.90
CA ILE A 72 8.38 17.17 -4.10
C ILE A 72 9.82 17.39 -3.63
N TYR A 73 10.75 16.61 -4.17
CA TYR A 73 12.17 16.72 -3.84
C TYR A 73 12.94 17.43 -4.96
N GLU A 74 13.82 18.34 -4.58
CA GLU A 74 14.81 18.93 -5.46
C GLU A 74 16.21 18.55 -4.98
N ARG A 75 17.07 18.18 -5.93
CA ARG A 75 18.44 17.80 -5.63
C ARG A 75 19.33 19.04 -5.54
N LYS A 76 19.74 19.39 -4.32
CA LYS A 76 20.59 20.56 -4.07
C LYS A 76 22.04 20.16 -3.84
N TRP A 77 22.94 20.83 -4.53
CA TRP A 77 24.38 20.71 -4.28
C TRP A 77 24.75 21.35 -2.93
N ILE A 78 25.42 20.59 -2.06
CA ILE A 78 25.77 21.05 -0.69
C ILE A 78 27.18 21.64 -0.58
N GLY A 79 27.88 21.87 -1.70
CA GLY A 79 29.22 22.46 -1.72
C GLY A 79 30.34 21.44 -1.49
N GLY A 80 31.53 21.71 -2.07
CA GLY A 80 32.70 20.83 -1.97
C GLY A 80 33.62 20.92 -3.18
N SER A 81 34.66 20.09 -3.21
CA SER A 81 35.50 19.91 -4.40
C SER A 81 34.71 19.15 -5.49
N LYS A 82 35.04 19.42 -6.76
CA LYS A 82 34.43 18.81 -7.96
C LYS A 82 34.44 17.27 -8.00
N GLU A 83 35.13 16.62 -7.06
CA GLU A 83 35.33 15.16 -7.00
C GLU A 83 34.34 14.43 -6.09
N SER A 84 33.41 15.14 -5.43
CA SER A 84 32.49 14.54 -4.47
C SER A 84 31.03 14.78 -4.88
N ASP A 85 30.25 13.74 -5.17
CA ASP A 85 28.81 13.81 -5.48
C ASP A 85 27.98 14.22 -4.26
N ARG A 86 28.22 15.43 -3.74
CA ARG A 86 27.58 15.95 -2.54
C ARG A 86 26.31 16.65 -2.93
N TYR A 87 25.26 15.84 -3.03
CA TYR A 87 23.90 16.28 -3.24
C TYR A 87 23.02 15.84 -2.09
N GLU A 88 22.07 16.69 -1.73
CA GLU A 88 21.01 16.39 -0.78
C GLU A 88 19.66 16.62 -1.45
N ASP A 89 18.71 15.71 -1.24
CA ASP A 89 17.35 15.85 -1.74
C ASP A 89 16.55 16.65 -0.68
N ILE A 90 16.21 17.90 -1.01
CA ILE A 90 15.45 18.81 -0.14
C ILE A 90 13.98 18.84 -0.56
N VAL A 91 13.07 18.91 0.40
CA VAL A 91 11.63 19.06 0.12
C VAL A 91 11.36 20.51 -0.28
N VAL A 92 10.85 20.72 -1.50
CA VAL A 92 10.57 22.05 -2.06
C VAL A 92 9.08 22.35 -2.21
N GLY A 93 8.23 21.35 -2.01
CA GLY A 93 6.79 21.50 -2.10
C GLY A 93 6.04 20.21 -1.80
N TYR A 94 4.73 20.26 -1.93
CA TYR A 94 3.83 19.13 -1.76
C TYR A 94 2.77 19.16 -2.85
N GLU A 95 2.47 18.00 -3.44
CA GLU A 95 1.43 17.88 -4.47
C GLU A 95 0.58 16.64 -4.28
N TYR A 96 -0.66 16.71 -4.76
CA TYR A 96 -1.48 15.52 -4.98
C TYR A 96 -1.01 14.86 -6.26
N LEU A 97 -0.73 13.56 -6.19
CA LEU A 97 -0.33 12.82 -7.38
C LEU A 97 -1.57 12.34 -8.12
N SER A 98 -1.53 12.48 -9.45
CA SER A 98 -2.60 12.02 -10.34
C SER A 98 -2.02 11.14 -11.43
N PHE A 99 -2.72 10.06 -11.77
CA PHE A 99 -2.30 9.18 -12.84
C PHE A 99 -3.49 8.48 -13.50
N PRO A 100 -3.48 8.34 -14.84
CA PRO A 100 -4.59 7.72 -15.55
C PRO A 100 -4.76 6.25 -15.18
N ILE A 101 -6.01 5.85 -15.00
CA ILE A 101 -6.40 4.45 -14.74
C ILE A 101 -6.04 3.58 -15.95
N SER A 102 -6.25 4.09 -17.16
CA SER A 102 -5.86 3.45 -18.41
C SER A 102 -4.94 4.35 -19.24
N ARG A 103 -3.86 3.78 -19.78
CA ARG A 103 -2.97 4.50 -20.70
C ARG A 103 -2.46 3.60 -21.81
N GLU A 104 -2.15 4.19 -22.95
CA GLU A 104 -1.39 3.51 -23.99
C GLU A 104 0.09 3.45 -23.63
N VAL A 105 0.69 2.28 -23.79
CA VAL A 105 2.11 2.05 -23.58
C VAL A 105 2.70 1.42 -24.83
N THR A 106 3.74 2.06 -25.31
CA THR A 106 4.49 1.62 -26.49
C THR A 106 5.75 0.91 -26.03
N ARG A 107 5.87 -0.39 -26.35
CA ARG A 107 7.02 -1.22 -25.96
C ARG A 107 7.71 -1.79 -27.18
N LYS A 108 9.04 -1.84 -27.11
CA LYS A 108 9.85 -2.56 -28.07
C LYS A 108 9.93 -4.03 -27.63
N VAL A 109 9.29 -4.91 -28.39
CA VAL A 109 9.32 -6.36 -28.16
C VAL A 109 10.29 -6.96 -29.16
N CYS A 110 11.40 -7.51 -28.67
CA CYS A 110 12.39 -8.19 -29.49
C CYS A 110 12.27 -9.70 -29.32
N ARG A 111 12.49 -10.44 -30.41
CA ARG A 111 12.49 -11.91 -30.42
C ARG A 111 13.68 -12.44 -31.22
N GLY A 112 14.15 -13.64 -30.86
CA GLY A 112 15.27 -14.32 -31.51
C GLY A 112 16.63 -14.04 -30.85
N LYS A 113 17.69 -14.72 -31.33
CA LYS A 113 19.06 -14.54 -30.84
C LYS A 113 19.48 -13.08 -31.00
N GLU A 114 20.07 -12.50 -29.94
CA GLU A 114 20.57 -11.11 -29.91
C GLU A 114 19.50 -10.06 -30.25
N ASP A 115 18.24 -10.31 -29.90
CA ASP A 115 17.14 -9.36 -30.08
C ASP A 115 16.92 -8.89 -31.53
N ARG A 116 17.38 -9.67 -32.52
CA ARG A 116 17.39 -9.26 -33.94
C ARG A 116 16.04 -8.90 -34.56
N ASN A 117 14.92 -9.43 -34.04
CA ASN A 117 13.57 -9.13 -34.56
C ASN A 117 12.79 -8.28 -33.56
N CYS A 118 13.01 -6.97 -33.58
CA CYS A 118 12.29 -6.02 -32.74
C CYS A 118 11.09 -5.42 -33.46
N LYS A 119 9.96 -5.34 -32.77
CA LYS A 119 8.79 -4.57 -33.21
C LYS A 119 8.31 -3.69 -32.08
N THR A 120 7.85 -2.50 -32.44
CA THR A 120 7.14 -1.63 -31.52
C THR A 120 5.69 -2.09 -31.45
N VAL A 121 5.20 -2.35 -30.25
CA VAL A 121 3.83 -2.78 -29.97
C VAL A 121 3.22 -1.77 -29.01
N THR A 122 2.08 -1.21 -29.40
CA THR A 122 1.25 -0.38 -28.52
C THR A 122 0.20 -1.25 -27.87
N SER A 123 0.04 -1.10 -26.56
CA SER A 123 -0.99 -1.79 -25.78
C SER A 123 -1.57 -0.86 -24.73
N THR A 124 -2.85 -0.99 -24.43
CA THR A 124 -3.48 -0.30 -23.31
C THR A 124 -3.18 -1.05 -22.02
N GLU A 125 -2.65 -0.34 -21.03
CA GLU A 125 -2.52 -0.82 -19.67
C GLU A 125 -3.58 -0.18 -18.81
N THR A 126 -4.38 -1.01 -18.13
CA THR A 126 -5.45 -0.57 -17.23
C THR A 126 -5.18 -1.08 -15.83
N GLN A 127 -5.19 -0.18 -14.87
CA GLN A 127 -5.15 -0.48 -13.45
C GLN A 127 -6.56 -0.78 -12.94
N GLN A 128 -6.71 -1.81 -12.10
CA GLN A 128 -8.02 -2.20 -11.57
C GLN A 128 -8.48 -1.25 -10.44
N VAL A 129 -9.74 -0.83 -10.50
CA VAL A 129 -10.44 -0.01 -9.48
C VAL A 129 -11.04 -0.88 -8.37
N VAL A 130 -11.50 -2.08 -8.73
CA VAL A 130 -12.05 -3.08 -7.81
C VAL A 130 -11.06 -4.24 -7.68
N ARG A 131 -10.71 -4.61 -6.44
CA ARG A 131 -9.71 -5.65 -6.17
C ARG A 131 -10.07 -6.48 -4.95
N ASP A 132 -9.74 -7.76 -5.01
CA ASP A 132 -9.76 -8.61 -3.83
C ASP A 132 -8.46 -8.44 -3.05
N ILE A 133 -8.59 -8.09 -1.78
CA ILE A 133 -7.50 -7.85 -0.86
C ILE A 133 -7.49 -8.94 0.21
N THR A 134 -6.38 -9.66 0.31
CA THR A 134 -6.21 -10.76 1.26
C THR A 134 -5.58 -10.28 2.56
N VAL A 135 -6.26 -10.58 3.67
CA VAL A 135 -5.74 -10.44 5.03
C VAL A 135 -5.21 -11.79 5.50
N SER A 136 -4.02 -11.77 6.07
CA SER A 136 -3.31 -12.96 6.50
C SER A 136 -2.72 -12.78 7.88
N LYS A 137 -2.47 -13.90 8.56
CA LYS A 137 -1.76 -13.97 9.82
C LYS A 137 -0.40 -14.60 9.59
N ILE A 138 0.64 -13.92 10.05
CA ILE A 138 1.99 -14.45 10.13
C ILE A 138 2.07 -15.29 11.41
N THR A 139 2.29 -16.58 11.23
CA THR A 139 2.54 -17.53 12.32
C THR A 139 4.00 -17.92 12.29
N ARG A 140 4.74 -17.59 13.35
CA ARG A 140 6.11 -18.04 13.52
C ARG A 140 6.08 -19.50 13.93
N VAL A 141 6.58 -20.40 13.08
CA VAL A 141 6.81 -21.78 13.50
C VAL A 141 8.05 -21.77 14.40
N ALA A 142 7.99 -22.46 15.54
CA ALA A 142 9.11 -22.54 16.47
C ALA A 142 10.31 -23.20 15.76
N GLY A 143 11.24 -22.36 15.29
CA GLY A 143 12.38 -22.72 14.45
C GLY A 143 13.32 -21.52 14.30
N ARG A 144 14.61 -21.80 14.05
CA ARG A 144 15.69 -20.80 13.92
C ARG A 144 15.37 -19.86 12.75
N ASP A 145 15.51 -18.55 12.98
CA ASP A 145 15.38 -17.43 12.04
C ASP A 145 14.69 -17.67 10.68
N ARG A 146 13.51 -17.05 10.50
CA ARG A 146 12.75 -16.87 9.23
C ARG A 146 11.75 -17.96 8.80
N ASP A 147 11.29 -18.81 9.71
CA ASP A 147 10.17 -19.74 9.45
C ASP A 147 8.78 -19.10 9.65
N ASP A 148 8.61 -17.88 9.15
CA ASP A 148 7.32 -17.18 9.20
C ASP A 148 6.38 -17.79 8.17
N LYS A 149 5.34 -18.48 8.65
CA LYS A 149 4.31 -19.06 7.79
C LYS A 149 3.12 -18.12 7.72
N LYS A 150 2.81 -17.67 6.50
CA LYS A 150 1.65 -16.85 6.20
C LYS A 150 0.42 -17.74 6.05
N VAL A 151 -0.60 -17.49 6.88
CA VAL A 151 -1.90 -18.17 6.82
C VAL A 151 -2.93 -17.15 6.40
N GLU A 152 -3.59 -17.35 5.27
CA GLU A 152 -4.72 -16.52 4.86
C GLU A 152 -5.85 -16.64 5.88
N LEU A 153 -6.40 -15.50 6.30
CA LEU A 153 -7.59 -15.45 7.15
C LEU A 153 -8.84 -15.32 6.30
N PHE A 154 -8.84 -14.35 5.39
CA PHE A 154 -9.91 -14.10 4.43
C PHE A 154 -9.44 -13.19 3.31
N SER A 155 -10.19 -13.20 2.21
CA SER A 155 -10.10 -12.24 1.13
C SER A 155 -11.40 -11.44 1.04
N LYS A 156 -11.29 -10.14 0.80
CA LYS A 156 -12.42 -9.22 0.74
C LYS A 156 -12.26 -8.26 -0.42
N THR A 157 -13.34 -7.99 -1.15
CA THR A 157 -13.34 -7.01 -2.23
C THR A 157 -13.28 -5.58 -1.68
N PHE A 158 -12.43 -4.76 -2.29
CA PHE A 158 -12.34 -3.33 -2.08
C PHE A 158 -12.51 -2.61 -3.41
N GLU A 159 -13.39 -1.62 -3.43
CA GLU A 159 -13.57 -0.70 -4.54
C GLU A 159 -13.01 0.66 -4.14
N ILE A 160 -12.09 1.19 -4.94
CA ILE A 160 -11.52 2.51 -4.71
C ILE A 160 -12.64 3.54 -4.86
N PRO A 161 -12.90 4.39 -3.85
CA PRO A 161 -14.01 5.33 -3.88
C PRO A 161 -13.77 6.45 -4.91
N ALA A 162 -14.84 7.07 -5.38
CA ALA A 162 -14.76 8.33 -6.11
C ALA A 162 -14.23 9.46 -5.20
N CYS A 163 -13.55 10.44 -5.79
CA CYS A 163 -13.15 11.64 -5.07
C CYS A 163 -14.39 12.48 -4.68
N ASN A 164 -14.35 13.12 -3.50
CA ASN A 164 -15.43 13.97 -2.99
C ASN A 164 -15.34 15.41 -3.52
#